data_AF-A0A9W3EIM5-F1
#
_entry.id   AF-A0A9W3EIM5-F1
#
_cell.length_a   1.000
_cell.length_b   1.000
_cell.length_c   1.000
_cell.angle_alpha   90.00
_cell.angle_beta   90.00
_cell.angle_gamma   90.00
#
_symmetry.space_group_name_H-M   'P 1'
#
loop_
_entity.id
_entity.type
_entity.pdbx_description
1 polymer ?
#
loop_
_entity_poly.entity_id
_entity_poly.type
_entity_poly.pdbx_seq_one_letter_code
_entity_poly.pdbx_strand_id
1 'polypeptide(L)'
;FEEAGVLLLRPRGPLPAAREPGRVLEPPPGLGDWRARVRRDPQHFLRLCAHLDCTPDIWALHDWSAWLTPFSRKGGRRFETTFFLCCLREPPPVFPDLVEVVDCQWSSPSEATESFTSKEIWFAPPQFYEIRRLANFASLSDLHKFCLDHELEEVERWMPITLVTADGMMHLLPGDEMYLEDSNFLENLMSTEKKNAEIMKEGKKFHRVVIYSRHDYNIHVTVQSKHKHVYPKNYVVSKSRL
;
A
#
# COMPACT_ATOMS: atom_id res chain seq x y z
N PHE A 1 1.32 -12.10 -11.08
CA PHE A 1 1.87 -13.07 -12.05
C PHE A 1 3.26 -12.68 -12.58
N GLU A 2 3.39 -11.53 -13.26
CA GLU A 2 4.62 -11.19 -14.00
C GLU A 2 5.86 -11.10 -13.11
N GLU A 3 5.73 -10.55 -11.91
CA GLU A 3 6.83 -10.40 -10.94
C GLU A 3 6.98 -11.62 -10.03
N ALA A 4 5.88 -12.03 -9.38
CA ALA A 4 5.91 -13.02 -8.30
C ALA A 4 5.50 -14.45 -8.71
N GLY A 5 5.05 -14.67 -9.94
CA GLY A 5 4.55 -15.98 -10.40
C GLY A 5 3.20 -16.40 -9.82
N VAL A 6 2.65 -15.64 -8.87
CA VAL A 6 1.35 -15.87 -8.24
C VAL A 6 0.20 -15.59 -9.22
N LEU A 7 -0.77 -16.51 -9.24
CA LEU A 7 -1.96 -16.49 -10.08
C LEU A 7 -3.24 -16.48 -9.25
N LEU A 8 -3.93 -15.34 -9.27
CA LEU A 8 -5.28 -15.17 -8.71
C LEU A 8 -6.30 -15.62 -9.75
N LEU A 9 -6.63 -16.90 -9.72
CA LEU A 9 -7.47 -17.57 -10.71
C LEU A 9 -8.55 -18.40 -10.02
N ARG A 10 -9.66 -18.59 -10.71
CA ARG A 10 -10.79 -19.40 -10.26
C ARG A 10 -11.25 -20.36 -11.37
N PRO A 11 -11.85 -21.51 -11.02
CA PRO A 11 -12.50 -22.37 -12.00
C PRO A 11 -13.56 -21.61 -12.79
N ARG A 12 -13.74 -21.99 -14.05
CA ARG A 12 -14.87 -21.51 -14.85
C ARG A 12 -16.17 -22.04 -14.24
N GLY A 13 -17.03 -21.11 -13.81
CA GLY A 13 -18.28 -21.47 -13.15
C GLY A 13 -18.86 -20.32 -12.33
N PRO A 14 -20.07 -20.51 -11.80
CA PRO A 14 -20.76 -19.49 -11.03
C PRO A 14 -19.94 -19.05 -9.81
N LEU A 15 -20.14 -17.80 -9.39
CA LEU A 15 -19.56 -17.27 -8.15
C LEU A 15 -20.01 -18.14 -6.96
N PRO A 16 -19.09 -18.52 -6.05
CA PRO A 16 -19.48 -19.16 -4.80
C PRO A 16 -20.46 -18.29 -4.02
N ALA A 17 -21.43 -18.91 -3.34
CA ALA A 17 -22.41 -18.19 -2.53
C ALA A 17 -21.75 -17.48 -1.33
N ALA A 18 -20.72 -18.10 -0.74
CA ALA A 18 -19.92 -17.51 0.32
C ALA A 18 -18.66 -16.87 -0.26
N ARG A 19 -18.43 -15.60 0.06
CA ARG A 19 -17.17 -14.92 -0.26
C ARG A 19 -16.16 -15.27 0.83
N GLU A 20 -15.46 -16.38 0.61
CA GLU A 20 -14.34 -16.82 1.45
C GLU A 20 -13.03 -16.22 0.93
N PRO A 21 -11.96 -16.17 1.75
CA PRO A 21 -10.65 -15.77 1.26
C PRO A 21 -10.25 -16.57 0.02
N GLY A 22 -9.58 -15.87 -0.89
CA GLY A 22 -9.13 -16.40 -2.17
C GLY A 22 -8.20 -17.59 -2.03
N ARG A 23 -8.09 -18.35 -3.12
CA ARG A 23 -7.12 -19.44 -3.27
C ARG A 23 -6.25 -19.11 -4.46
N VAL A 24 -4.97 -19.46 -4.36
CA VAL A 24 -4.03 -19.36 -5.46
C VAL A 24 -3.91 -20.73 -6.10
N LEU A 25 -3.87 -20.76 -7.43
CA LEU A 25 -3.56 -21.97 -8.16
C LEU A 25 -2.05 -22.17 -8.23
N GLU A 26 -1.63 -23.44 -8.27
CA GLU A 26 -0.25 -23.79 -8.58
C GLU A 26 0.22 -23.13 -9.89
N PRO A 27 1.50 -22.77 -10.00
CA PRO A 27 2.03 -22.18 -11.22
C PRO A 27 1.83 -23.11 -12.42
N PRO A 28 1.59 -22.56 -13.63
CA PRO A 28 1.47 -23.35 -14.84
C PRO A 28 2.80 -24.03 -15.17
N PRO A 29 2.77 -25.21 -15.79
CA PRO A 29 3.92 -25.74 -16.51
C PRO A 29 4.45 -24.68 -17.49
N GLY A 30 5.77 -24.50 -17.52
CA GLY A 30 6.38 -23.46 -18.37
C GLY A 30 6.10 -22.03 -17.90
N LEU A 31 6.03 -21.77 -16.59
CA LEU A 31 5.85 -20.44 -16.00
C LEU A 31 6.71 -19.35 -16.67
N GLY A 32 8.00 -19.63 -16.92
CA GLY A 32 8.92 -18.71 -17.56
C GLY A 32 8.49 -18.31 -18.98
N ASP A 33 8.04 -19.28 -19.79
CA ASP A 33 7.56 -19.03 -21.15
C ASP A 33 6.27 -18.21 -21.15
N TRP A 34 5.34 -18.54 -20.26
CA TRP A 34 4.11 -17.78 -20.11
C TRP A 34 4.38 -16.35 -19.66
N ARG A 35 5.28 -16.16 -18.69
CA ARG A 35 5.72 -14.83 -18.23
C ARG A 35 6.34 -14.01 -19.38
N ALA A 36 7.23 -14.61 -20.17
CA ALA A 36 7.83 -13.94 -21.34
C ALA A 36 6.78 -13.53 -22.38
N ARG A 37 5.78 -14.38 -22.64
CA ARG A 37 4.68 -14.07 -23.57
C ARG A 37 3.80 -12.93 -23.05
N VAL A 38 3.43 -12.94 -21.77
CA VAL A 38 2.60 -11.90 -21.15
C VAL A 38 3.30 -10.55 -21.15
N ARG A 39 4.59 -10.50 -20.79
CA ARG A 39 5.39 -9.25 -20.85
C ARG A 39 5.46 -8.63 -22.24
N ARG A 40 5.50 -9.48 -23.27
CA ARG A 40 5.53 -9.03 -24.67
C ARG A 40 4.16 -8.56 -25.14
N ASP A 41 3.10 -9.23 -24.73
CA ASP A 41 1.72 -8.88 -25.07
C ASP A 41 0.77 -9.35 -23.94
N PRO A 42 0.22 -8.41 -23.14
CA PRO A 42 -0.65 -8.71 -22.00
C PRO A 42 -1.90 -9.53 -22.35
N GLN A 43 -2.34 -9.54 -23.61
CA GLN A 43 -3.47 -10.37 -24.04
C GLN A 43 -3.19 -11.88 -23.87
N HIS A 44 -1.91 -12.27 -23.80
CA HIS A 44 -1.53 -13.66 -23.51
C HIS A 44 -1.92 -14.10 -22.10
N PHE A 45 -2.21 -13.18 -21.17
CA PHE A 45 -2.70 -13.56 -19.85
C PHE A 45 -4.08 -14.23 -19.93
N LEU A 46 -4.97 -13.73 -20.79
CA LEU A 46 -6.26 -14.37 -21.04
C LEU A 46 -6.11 -15.71 -21.75
N ARG A 47 -5.11 -15.86 -22.62
CA ARG A 47 -4.77 -17.15 -23.26
C ARG A 47 -4.24 -18.15 -22.25
N LEU A 48 -3.42 -17.72 -21.29
CA LEU A 48 -2.98 -18.54 -20.16
C LEU A 48 -4.19 -19.00 -19.34
N CYS A 49 -5.10 -18.09 -18.99
CA CYS A 49 -6.32 -18.46 -18.27
C CYS A 49 -7.14 -19.50 -19.04
N ALA A 50 -7.28 -19.32 -20.37
CA ALA A 50 -7.97 -20.29 -21.20
C ALA A 50 -7.27 -21.65 -21.29
N HIS A 51 -5.94 -21.66 -21.34
CA HIS A 51 -5.13 -22.88 -21.33
C HIS A 51 -5.27 -23.67 -20.03
N LEU A 52 -5.43 -22.98 -18.89
CA LEU A 52 -5.64 -23.57 -17.58
C LEU A 52 -7.13 -23.83 -17.24
N ASP A 53 -8.03 -23.61 -18.20
CA ASP A 53 -9.49 -23.72 -18.02
C ASP A 53 -10.05 -22.91 -16.83
N CYS A 54 -9.49 -21.72 -16.61
CA CYS A 54 -9.83 -20.85 -15.50
C CYS A 54 -10.17 -19.43 -15.98
N THR A 55 -10.53 -18.56 -15.04
CA THR A 55 -10.68 -17.12 -15.25
C THR A 55 -9.94 -16.33 -14.17
N PRO A 56 -9.52 -15.08 -14.43
CA PRO A 56 -9.03 -14.19 -13.38
C PRO A 56 -10.05 -14.06 -12.24
N ASP A 57 -9.60 -14.18 -11.00
CA ASP A 57 -10.47 -14.03 -9.83
C ASP A 57 -10.49 -12.58 -9.33
N ILE A 58 -11.03 -11.68 -10.17
CA ILE A 58 -11.11 -10.25 -9.85
C ILE A 58 -12.02 -9.97 -8.64
N TRP A 59 -12.92 -10.89 -8.29
CA TRP A 59 -13.81 -10.76 -7.12
C TRP A 59 -13.12 -11.05 -5.79
N ALA A 60 -11.91 -11.63 -5.82
CA ALA A 60 -11.06 -11.76 -4.65
C ALA A 60 -10.22 -10.49 -4.38
N LEU A 61 -10.29 -9.49 -5.26
CA LEU A 61 -9.65 -8.20 -5.08
C LEU A 61 -10.63 -7.22 -4.45
N HIS A 62 -10.17 -6.53 -3.42
CA HIS A 62 -10.89 -5.45 -2.77
C HIS A 62 -10.12 -4.15 -2.98
N ASP A 63 -10.82 -3.08 -3.35
CA ASP A 63 -10.18 -1.77 -3.38
C ASP A 63 -9.73 -1.37 -1.97
N TRP A 64 -8.54 -0.77 -1.87
CA TRP A 64 -7.92 -0.46 -0.57
C TRP A 64 -7.59 1.02 -0.37
N SER A 65 -6.93 1.63 -1.35
CA SER A 65 -6.60 3.07 -1.37
C SER A 65 -6.09 3.49 -2.73
N ALA A 66 -6.03 4.79 -2.98
CA ALA A 66 -5.30 5.34 -4.12
C ALA A 66 -4.33 6.43 -3.65
N TRP A 67 -3.10 6.41 -4.18
CA TRP A 67 -2.05 7.36 -3.84
C TRP A 67 -1.57 8.12 -5.07
N LEU A 68 -1.57 9.43 -4.98
CA LEU A 68 -0.96 10.32 -5.96
C LEU A 68 0.44 10.68 -5.49
N THR A 69 1.41 10.53 -6.38
CA THR A 69 2.79 10.95 -6.10
C THR A 69 2.84 12.47 -5.91
N PRO A 70 3.33 12.97 -4.75
CA PRO A 70 3.41 14.40 -4.49
C PRO A 70 4.37 15.09 -5.47
N PHE A 71 4.25 16.40 -5.62
CA PHE A 71 5.21 17.17 -6.40
C PHE A 71 6.63 17.02 -5.84
N SER A 72 7.61 16.98 -6.74
CA SER A 72 9.04 16.95 -6.42
C SER A 72 9.83 17.84 -7.37
N ARG A 73 10.68 18.72 -6.82
CA ARG A 73 11.50 19.68 -7.58
C ARG A 73 12.40 19.03 -8.64
N LYS A 74 12.72 17.74 -8.50
CA LYS A 74 13.62 17.02 -9.41
C LYS A 74 12.94 16.50 -10.68
N GLY A 75 11.67 16.82 -10.93
CA GLY A 75 10.96 16.40 -12.16
C GLY A 75 10.77 14.88 -12.25
N GLY A 76 10.63 14.22 -11.10
CA GLY A 76 10.40 12.78 -11.04
C GLY A 76 9.07 12.37 -11.67
N ARG A 77 9.00 11.12 -12.13
CA ARG A 77 7.75 10.55 -12.66
C ARG A 77 6.70 10.52 -11.54
N ARG A 78 5.51 11.03 -11.83
CA ARG A 78 4.36 10.98 -10.93
C ARG A 78 3.43 9.85 -11.37
N PHE A 79 2.88 9.17 -10.39
CA PHE A 79 1.93 8.08 -10.59
C PHE A 79 0.68 8.33 -9.73
N GLU A 80 -0.44 7.86 -10.25
CA GLU A 80 -1.64 7.55 -9.46
C GLU A 80 -1.66 6.04 -9.31
N THR A 81 -1.42 5.56 -8.09
CA THR A 81 -1.29 4.14 -7.77
C THR A 81 -2.49 3.69 -6.95
N THR A 82 -3.31 2.82 -7.52
CA THR A 82 -4.39 2.14 -6.79
C THR A 82 -3.86 0.88 -6.12
N PHE A 83 -4.09 0.75 -4.82
CA PHE A 83 -3.81 -0.42 -4.04
C PHE A 83 -5.06 -1.30 -3.96
N PHE A 84 -4.86 -2.59 -4.18
CA PHE A 84 -5.86 -3.63 -3.98
C PHE A 84 -5.40 -4.56 -2.87
N LEU A 85 -6.36 -5.12 -2.14
CA LEU A 85 -6.13 -6.15 -1.13
C LEU A 85 -6.74 -7.48 -1.58
N CYS A 86 -6.02 -8.57 -1.37
CA CYS A 86 -6.51 -9.92 -1.58
C CYS A 86 -6.20 -10.78 -0.36
N CYS A 87 -7.22 -11.23 0.37
CA CYS A 87 -7.03 -12.16 1.48
C CYS A 87 -6.94 -13.58 0.93
N LEU A 88 -5.84 -14.27 1.22
CA LEU A 88 -5.60 -15.66 0.79
C LEU A 88 -5.65 -16.61 1.98
N ARG A 89 -6.18 -17.82 1.80
CA ARG A 89 -6.28 -18.81 2.88
C ARG A 89 -4.94 -19.27 3.43
N GLU A 90 -3.95 -19.31 2.55
CA GLU A 90 -2.60 -19.73 2.85
C GLU A 90 -1.61 -18.91 2.01
N PRO A 91 -0.36 -18.75 2.47
CA PRO A 91 0.68 -18.11 1.68
C PRO A 91 0.93 -18.91 0.38
N PRO A 92 0.77 -18.30 -0.81
CA PRO A 92 1.02 -19.00 -2.05
C PRO A 92 2.52 -19.24 -2.27
N PRO A 93 2.88 -20.26 -3.07
CA PRO A 93 4.24 -20.37 -3.57
C PRO A 93 4.57 -19.16 -4.46
N VAL A 94 5.72 -18.55 -4.21
CA VAL A 94 6.18 -17.35 -4.92
C VAL A 94 7.41 -17.70 -5.74
N PHE A 95 7.42 -17.26 -6.99
CA PHE A 95 8.52 -17.43 -7.93
C PHE A 95 8.92 -16.05 -8.46
N PRO A 96 9.79 -15.32 -7.74
CA PRO A 96 10.28 -14.04 -8.18
C PRO A 96 10.87 -14.13 -9.59
N ASP A 97 10.79 -13.04 -10.35
CA ASP A 97 11.33 -13.00 -11.70
C ASP A 97 12.84 -12.84 -11.76
N LEU A 98 13.46 -12.50 -10.64
CA LEU A 98 14.89 -12.23 -10.49
C LEU A 98 15.38 -11.09 -11.40
N VAL A 99 14.46 -10.24 -11.88
CA VAL A 99 14.77 -9.04 -12.65
C VAL A 99 14.36 -7.80 -11.86
N GLU A 100 13.08 -7.69 -11.55
CA GLU A 100 12.55 -6.60 -10.72
C GLU A 100 12.40 -7.03 -9.26
N VAL A 101 11.94 -8.27 -9.04
CA VAL A 101 11.79 -8.86 -7.71
C VAL A 101 12.84 -9.95 -7.55
N VAL A 102 13.77 -9.73 -6.62
CA VAL A 102 14.89 -10.63 -6.35
C VAL A 102 14.70 -11.49 -5.10
N ASP A 103 13.77 -11.11 -4.23
CA ASP A 103 13.49 -11.80 -2.98
C ASP A 103 12.02 -11.61 -2.57
N CYS A 104 11.49 -12.51 -1.75
CA CYS A 104 10.14 -12.44 -1.23
C CYS A 104 10.07 -13.05 0.17
N GLN A 105 9.33 -12.39 1.05
CA GLN A 105 9.03 -12.88 2.39
C GLN A 105 7.57 -12.62 2.75
N TRP A 106 6.98 -13.54 3.50
CA TRP A 106 5.69 -13.35 4.15
C TRP A 106 5.93 -12.89 5.58
N SER A 107 5.38 -11.73 5.95
CA SER A 107 5.50 -11.16 7.29
C SER A 107 4.19 -10.54 7.76
N SER A 108 3.99 -10.52 9.07
CA SER A 108 2.93 -9.74 9.69
C SER A 108 3.22 -8.23 9.60
N PRO A 109 2.20 -7.37 9.72
CA PRO A 109 2.42 -5.92 9.76
C PRO A 109 3.37 -5.45 10.87
N SER A 110 3.38 -6.16 12.01
CA SER A 110 4.32 -5.91 13.12
C SER A 110 5.75 -6.25 12.74
N GLU A 111 6.01 -7.44 12.21
CA GLU A 111 7.35 -7.87 11.79
C GLU A 111 7.88 -6.97 10.68
N ALA A 112 7.05 -6.61 9.69
CA ALA A 112 7.42 -5.66 8.64
C ALA A 112 7.77 -4.27 9.21
N THR A 113 7.01 -3.79 10.21
CA THR A 113 7.34 -2.51 10.89
C THR A 113 8.69 -2.62 11.61
N GLU A 114 8.98 -3.75 12.25
CA GLU A 114 10.23 -4.00 12.95
C GLU A 114 11.42 -4.03 12.00
N SER A 115 11.36 -4.81 10.92
CA SER A 115 12.39 -4.85 9.87
C SER A 115 12.63 -3.49 9.21
N PHE A 116 11.58 -2.66 9.09
CA PHE A 116 11.74 -1.27 8.64
C PHE A 116 12.56 -0.46 9.64
N THR A 117 12.24 -0.53 10.93
CA THR A 117 12.98 0.22 11.97
C THR A 117 14.39 -0.28 12.21
N SER A 118 14.65 -1.59 12.04
CA SER A 118 16.00 -2.17 12.12
C SER A 118 16.83 -1.94 10.86
N LYS A 119 16.26 -1.27 9.84
CA LYS A 119 16.90 -0.94 8.55
C LYS A 119 17.21 -2.17 7.68
N GLU A 120 16.55 -3.30 7.94
CA GLU A 120 16.62 -4.51 7.12
C GLU A 120 15.90 -4.31 5.79
N ILE A 121 14.72 -3.68 5.84
CA ILE A 121 13.92 -3.36 4.66
C ILE A 121 13.58 -1.86 4.66
N TRP A 122 13.33 -1.33 3.47
CA TRP A 122 12.88 0.03 3.30
C TRP A 122 11.48 0.06 2.68
N PHE A 123 10.60 0.88 3.25
CA PHE A 123 9.31 1.20 2.67
C PHE A 123 9.27 2.64 2.20
N ALA A 124 8.71 2.87 1.01
CA ALA A 124 8.28 4.21 0.64
C ALA A 124 7.18 4.69 1.61
N PRO A 125 6.99 6.01 1.81
CA PRO A 125 6.02 6.52 2.78
C PRO A 125 4.59 5.99 2.59
N PRO A 126 4.03 5.86 1.37
CA PRO A 126 2.73 5.21 1.18
C PRO A 126 2.71 3.77 1.67
N GLN A 127 3.73 2.96 1.35
CA GLN A 127 3.80 1.56 1.77
C GLN A 127 3.88 1.42 3.29
N PHE A 128 4.70 2.25 3.95
CA PHE A 128 4.78 2.24 5.41
C PHE A 128 3.43 2.60 6.04
N TYR A 129 2.77 3.62 5.52
CA TYR A 129 1.43 4.01 5.97
C TYR A 129 0.42 2.86 5.80
N GLU A 130 0.44 2.16 4.67
CA GLU A 130 -0.45 1.02 4.42
C GLU A 130 -0.16 -0.18 5.34
N ILE A 131 1.11 -0.52 5.58
CA ILE A 131 1.49 -1.56 6.56
C ILE A 131 0.95 -1.19 7.95
N ARG A 132 1.05 0.08 8.35
CA ARG A 132 0.50 0.55 9.62
C ARG A 132 -1.04 0.57 9.63
N ARG A 133 -1.71 0.73 8.49
CA ARG A 133 -3.17 0.54 8.38
C ARG A 133 -3.56 -0.91 8.58
N LEU A 134 -2.83 -1.85 7.97
CA LEU A 134 -3.06 -3.29 8.15
C LEU A 134 -2.86 -3.74 9.61
N ALA A 135 -1.96 -3.09 10.34
CA ALA A 135 -1.75 -3.34 11.77
C ALA A 135 -2.95 -2.98 12.68
N ASN A 136 -4.04 -2.42 12.13
CA ASN A 136 -5.29 -2.22 12.87
C ASN A 136 -6.09 -3.50 13.08
N PHE A 137 -5.90 -4.51 12.23
CA PHE A 137 -6.68 -5.74 12.22
C PHE A 137 -5.97 -6.81 13.05
N ALA A 138 -6.72 -7.48 13.93
CA ALA A 138 -6.17 -8.52 14.80
C ALA A 138 -5.94 -9.84 14.07
N SER A 139 -6.66 -10.07 12.97
CA SER A 139 -6.57 -11.28 12.18
C SER A 139 -6.85 -11.03 10.70
N LEU A 140 -6.43 -11.97 9.85
CA LEU A 140 -6.80 -11.98 8.43
C LEU A 140 -8.33 -12.06 8.25
N SER A 141 -9.04 -12.76 9.15
CA SER A 141 -10.50 -12.84 9.11
C SER A 141 -11.17 -11.49 9.34
N ASP A 142 -10.66 -10.70 10.29
CA ASP A 142 -11.18 -9.36 10.56
C ASP A 142 -10.93 -8.41 9.39
N LEU A 143 -9.73 -8.48 8.79
CA LEU A 143 -9.39 -7.71 7.59
C LEU A 143 -10.28 -8.10 6.41
N HIS A 144 -10.47 -9.39 6.17
CA HIS A 144 -11.33 -9.87 5.08
C HIS A 144 -12.78 -9.44 5.28
N LYS A 145 -13.30 -9.56 6.51
CA LYS A 145 -14.64 -9.07 6.85
C LYS A 145 -14.75 -7.56 6.61
N PHE A 146 -13.76 -6.79 7.04
CA PHE A 146 -13.72 -5.36 6.79
C PHE A 146 -13.84 -5.04 5.29
N CYS A 147 -13.07 -5.73 4.44
CA CYS A 147 -13.15 -5.55 2.99
C CYS A 147 -14.53 -5.88 2.41
N LEU A 148 -15.19 -6.94 2.90
CA LEU A 148 -16.54 -7.29 2.46
C LEU A 148 -17.58 -6.27 2.90
N ASP A 149 -17.49 -5.79 4.14
CA ASP A 149 -18.43 -4.82 4.70
C ASP A 149 -18.33 -3.43 4.03
N HIS A 150 -17.24 -3.15 3.31
CA HIS A 150 -16.93 -1.84 2.71
C HIS A 150 -16.81 -1.87 1.18
N GLU A 151 -17.25 -2.93 0.50
CA GLU A 151 -17.11 -3.08 -0.96
C GLU A 151 -17.78 -1.93 -1.76
N LEU A 152 -18.84 -1.32 -1.21
CA LEU A 152 -19.59 -0.24 -1.85
C LEU A 152 -19.15 1.16 -1.38
N GLU A 153 -18.21 1.24 -0.44
CA GLU A 153 -17.72 2.52 0.07
C GLU A 153 -16.70 3.11 -0.91
N GLU A 154 -16.69 4.44 -1.04
CA GLU A 154 -15.75 5.11 -1.92
C GLU A 154 -14.31 4.96 -1.40
N VAL A 155 -13.38 4.67 -2.32
CA VAL A 155 -11.96 4.56 -2.00
C VAL A 155 -11.38 5.96 -1.84
N GLU A 156 -10.78 6.23 -0.68
CA GLU A 156 -10.09 7.49 -0.47
C GLU A 156 -8.81 7.55 -1.30
N ARG A 157 -8.69 8.65 -2.03
CA ARG A 157 -7.50 9.01 -2.78
C ARG A 157 -6.70 10.04 -2.01
N TRP A 158 -5.44 9.76 -1.73
CA TRP A 158 -4.56 10.66 -1.00
C TRP A 158 -3.43 11.19 -1.89
N MET A 159 -3.28 12.52 -1.90
CA MET A 159 -2.12 13.19 -2.44
C MET A 159 -1.40 13.89 -1.29
N PRO A 160 -0.21 13.44 -0.87
CA PRO A 160 0.56 14.14 0.13
C PRO A 160 0.97 15.54 -0.36
N ILE A 161 1.08 16.49 0.56
CA ILE A 161 1.84 17.73 0.37
C ILE A 161 3.15 17.59 1.15
N THR A 162 4.27 17.82 0.49
CA THR A 162 5.59 17.74 1.13
C THR A 162 5.97 19.09 1.74
N LEU A 163 6.12 19.11 3.07
CA LEU A 163 6.66 20.23 3.83
C LEU A 163 8.06 19.88 4.32
N VAL A 164 9.08 20.55 3.78
CA VAL A 164 10.47 20.43 4.26
C VAL A 164 10.63 21.25 5.53
N THR A 165 11.24 20.66 6.56
CA THR A 165 11.48 21.30 7.85
C THR A 165 12.98 21.40 8.13
N ALA A 166 13.37 22.07 9.21
CA ALA A 166 14.77 22.22 9.58
C ALA A 166 15.48 20.89 9.95
N ASP A 167 14.73 19.83 10.26
CA ASP A 167 15.24 18.54 10.74
C ASP A 167 14.58 17.33 10.06
N GLY A 168 14.01 17.51 8.86
CA GLY A 168 13.42 16.44 8.07
C GLY A 168 12.37 16.94 7.08
N MET A 169 11.28 16.19 6.93
CA MET A 169 10.11 16.60 6.17
C MET A 169 8.83 16.01 6.75
N MET A 170 7.69 16.57 6.38
CA MET A 170 6.36 16.03 6.66
C MET A 170 5.60 15.80 5.36
N HIS A 171 4.95 14.66 5.25
CA HIS A 171 3.92 14.40 4.26
C HIS A 171 2.57 14.71 4.92
N LEU A 172 1.98 15.84 4.56
CA LEU A 172 0.66 16.25 5.02
C LEU A 172 -0.39 15.55 4.14
N LEU A 173 -1.38 14.90 4.75
CA LEU A 173 -2.44 14.16 4.07
C LEU A 173 -3.78 14.90 4.21
N PRO A 174 -4.77 14.62 3.33
CA PRO A 174 -6.08 15.24 3.39
C PRO A 174 -6.71 15.21 4.79
N GLY A 175 -7.22 16.36 5.23
CA GLY A 175 -7.83 16.52 6.55
C GLY A 175 -6.89 17.02 7.64
N ASP A 176 -5.57 16.99 7.42
CA ASP A 176 -4.59 17.67 8.27
C ASP A 176 -4.84 19.20 8.27
N GLU A 177 -4.62 19.87 9.40
CA GLU A 177 -4.86 21.32 9.51
C GLU A 177 -4.01 22.18 8.57
N MET A 178 -2.82 21.70 8.21
CA MET A 178 -1.90 22.39 7.30
C MET A 178 -2.08 21.93 5.84
N TYR A 179 -3.01 21.01 5.59
CA TYR A 179 -3.33 20.55 4.25
C TYR A 179 -4.24 21.56 3.55
N LEU A 180 -3.66 22.31 2.61
CA LEU A 180 -4.40 23.28 1.80
C LEU A 180 -4.59 22.72 0.40
N GLU A 181 -5.85 22.50 0.02
CA GLU A 181 -6.30 22.04 -1.31
C GLU A 181 -6.20 23.15 -2.37
N ASP A 182 -5.09 23.88 -2.39
CA ASP A 182 -4.81 24.93 -3.34
C ASP A 182 -3.70 24.45 -4.31
N SER A 183 -3.83 24.80 -5.58
CA SER A 183 -2.94 24.31 -6.65
C SER A 183 -1.48 24.66 -6.40
N ASN A 184 -1.20 25.77 -5.71
CA ASN A 184 0.16 26.17 -5.35
C ASN A 184 0.78 25.18 -4.35
N PHE A 185 0.01 24.64 -3.41
CA PHE A 185 0.51 23.70 -2.40
C PHE A 185 0.66 22.28 -2.94
N LEU A 186 -0.16 21.92 -3.94
CA LEU A 186 -0.09 20.62 -4.59
C LEU A 186 1.05 20.52 -5.61
N GLU A 187 1.43 21.64 -6.23
CA GLU A 187 2.43 21.69 -7.31
C GLU A 187 3.76 22.34 -6.89
N ASN A 188 3.96 22.64 -5.59
CA ASN A 188 5.22 23.15 -5.09
C ASN A 188 5.71 22.42 -3.84
N LEU A 189 7.04 22.47 -3.66
CA LEU A 189 7.67 22.02 -2.44
C LEU A 189 7.63 23.16 -1.40
N MET A 190 6.90 22.93 -0.32
CA MET A 190 6.81 23.86 0.80
C MET A 190 8.01 23.66 1.73
N SER A 191 8.47 24.74 2.36
CA SER A 191 9.58 24.68 3.32
C SER A 191 9.37 25.64 4.50
N THR A 192 9.93 25.29 5.64
CA THR A 192 9.93 26.11 6.86
C THR A 192 11.22 25.91 7.64
N GLU A 193 11.66 26.96 8.33
CA GLU A 193 12.82 26.93 9.25
C GLU A 193 12.48 26.31 10.61
N LYS A 194 11.20 25.99 10.86
CA LYS A 194 10.77 25.33 12.09
C LYS A 194 11.22 23.87 12.11
N LYS A 195 11.51 23.38 13.31
CA LYS A 195 11.73 21.94 13.54
C LYS A 195 10.39 21.19 13.59
N ASN A 196 10.44 19.89 13.32
CA ASN A 196 9.29 19.00 13.41
C ASN A 196 8.57 19.12 14.76
N ALA A 197 9.31 19.14 15.88
CA ALA A 197 8.74 19.23 17.21
C ALA A 197 7.98 20.55 17.49
N GLU A 198 8.41 21.66 16.90
CA GLU A 198 7.76 22.96 17.05
C GLU A 198 6.42 22.98 16.32
N ILE A 199 6.41 22.49 15.08
CA ILE A 199 5.22 22.35 14.24
C ILE A 199 4.20 21.42 14.92
N MET A 200 4.65 20.29 15.47
CA MET A 200 3.77 19.36 16.17
C MET A 200 3.18 19.92 17.47
N LYS A 201 3.83 20.92 18.11
CA LYS A 201 3.33 21.56 19.34
C LYS A 201 2.24 22.60 19.06
N GLU A 202 2.32 23.27 17.92
CA GLU A 202 1.37 24.31 17.51
C GLU A 202 0.06 23.72 16.97
N GLY A 203 0.16 22.51 16.40
CA GLY A 203 -0.96 21.84 15.76
C GLY A 203 -1.93 21.14 16.70
N LYS A 204 -3.15 20.92 16.20
CA LYS A 204 -4.25 20.25 16.91
C LYS A 204 -4.92 19.16 16.10
N LYS A 205 -4.87 19.23 14.77
CA LYS A 205 -5.51 18.26 13.88
C LYS A 205 -4.51 17.70 12.89
N PHE A 206 -4.21 16.41 13.04
CA PHE A 206 -3.14 15.74 12.31
C PHE A 206 -3.68 14.64 11.40
N HIS A 207 -3.16 14.63 10.18
CA HIS A 207 -3.14 13.49 9.29
C HIS A 207 -1.84 13.56 8.50
N ARG A 208 -0.74 13.10 9.10
CA ARG A 208 0.59 13.30 8.50
C ARG A 208 1.58 12.19 8.85
N VAL A 209 2.56 12.03 7.97
CA VAL A 209 3.75 11.23 8.21
C VAL A 209 4.95 12.17 8.38
N VAL A 210 5.56 12.17 9.55
CA VAL A 210 6.79 12.93 9.84
C VAL A 210 7.98 12.04 9.53
N ILE A 211 8.90 12.51 8.70
CA ILE A 211 10.01 11.74 8.16
C ILE A 211 11.32 12.42 8.55
N TYR A 212 12.06 11.80 9.47
CA TYR A 212 13.36 12.28 9.92
C TYR A 212 14.50 11.73 9.06
N SER A 213 14.39 10.47 8.66
CA SER A 213 15.37 9.80 7.80
C SER A 213 14.73 8.66 7.01
N ARG A 214 15.51 7.95 6.18
CA ARG A 214 15.02 6.87 5.32
C ARG A 214 14.23 5.77 6.06
N HIS A 215 14.54 5.49 7.32
CA HIS A 215 13.92 4.44 8.14
C HIS A 215 13.31 4.96 9.45
N ASP A 216 13.07 6.27 9.56
CA ASP A 216 12.59 6.91 10.78
C ASP A 216 11.36 7.77 10.48
N TYR A 217 10.19 7.13 10.55
CA TYR A 217 8.89 7.69 10.23
C TYR A 217 7.98 7.65 11.47
N ASN A 218 7.35 8.78 11.77
CA ASN A 218 6.24 8.85 12.71
C ASN A 218 4.93 9.11 11.96
N ILE A 219 3.85 8.48 12.42
CA ILE A 219 2.50 8.68 11.88
C ILE A 219 1.65 9.34 12.97
N HIS A 220 1.01 10.45 12.60
CA HIS A 220 0.10 11.20 13.46
C HIS A 220 -1.26 11.36 12.78
N VAL A 221 -2.29 10.76 13.38
CA VAL A 221 -3.68 10.79 12.93
C VAL A 221 -4.58 11.13 14.11
N THR A 222 -5.31 12.23 14.00
CA THR A 222 -6.38 12.65 14.92
C THR A 222 -7.71 12.87 14.20
N VAL A 223 -7.72 12.66 12.89
CA VAL A 223 -8.91 12.80 12.04
C VAL A 223 -9.63 11.46 11.89
N GLN A 224 -10.90 11.54 11.53
CA GLN A 224 -11.69 10.38 11.16
C GLN A 224 -11.94 10.40 9.65
N SER A 225 -11.99 9.22 9.04
CA SER A 225 -12.36 9.10 7.64
C SER A 225 -13.80 9.54 7.41
N LYS A 226 -14.05 10.12 6.24
CA LYS A 226 -15.40 10.45 5.78
C LYS A 226 -16.14 9.25 5.18
N HIS A 227 -15.41 8.26 4.68
CA HIS A 227 -15.92 7.11 3.91
C HIS A 227 -15.65 5.78 4.63
N LYS A 228 -15.68 5.80 5.97
CA LYS A 228 -15.41 4.63 6.85
C LYS A 228 -14.05 3.95 6.60
N HIS A 229 -13.09 4.63 5.97
CA HIS A 229 -11.71 4.14 5.89
C HIS A 229 -11.10 4.04 7.28
N VAL A 230 -10.31 3.00 7.48
CA VAL A 230 -9.46 2.86 8.67
C VAL A 230 -8.13 3.54 8.39
N TYR A 231 -7.84 4.61 9.13
CA TYR A 231 -6.51 5.23 9.18
C TYR A 231 -5.58 4.45 10.12
N PRO A 232 -4.25 4.53 9.96
CA PRO A 232 -3.31 3.87 10.86
C PRO A 232 -3.38 4.48 12.27
N LYS A 233 -3.14 3.64 13.29
CA LYS A 233 -2.89 4.15 14.65
C LYS A 233 -1.66 5.04 14.66
N ASN A 234 -1.66 6.02 15.56
CA ASN A 234 -0.48 6.82 15.85
C ASN A 234 0.73 5.92 16.10
N TYR A 235 1.85 6.27 15.47
CA TYR A 235 3.10 5.53 15.56
C TYR A 235 4.25 6.51 15.74
N VAL A 236 5.05 6.30 16.79
CA VAL A 236 6.23 7.10 17.07
C VAL A 236 7.37 6.14 17.34
N VAL A 237 8.47 6.27 16.59
CA VAL A 237 9.66 5.45 16.80
C VAL A 237 10.23 5.74 18.19
N SER A 238 10.42 4.70 18.99
CA SER A 238 11.02 4.86 20.33
C SER A 238 12.47 5.28 20.19
N LYS A 239 12.85 6.39 20.84
CA LYS A 239 14.24 6.87 20.91
C LYS A 239 15.22 5.89 21.58
N SER A 240 14.72 4.87 22.29
CA SER A 240 15.56 3.82 22.87
C SER A 240 16.06 2.77 21.86
N ARG A 241 15.65 2.87 20.59
CA ARG A 241 16.01 1.93 19.52
C ARG A 241 16.91 2.55 18.43
N LEU A 242 17.36 3.79 18.63
CA LEU A 242 18.27 4.53 17.73
C LEU A 242 19.70 4.53 18.25
#